data_AF-A0A2E1SHK9-F1
#
_entry.id   AF-A0A2E1SHK9-F1
#
_cell.length_a   1.000
_cell.length_b   1.000
_cell.length_c   1.000
_cell.angle_alpha   90.00
_cell.angle_beta   90.00
_cell.angle_gamma   90.00
#
_symmetry.space_group_name_H-M   'P 1'
#
loop_
_entity.id
_entity.type
_entity.pdbx_description
1 polymer ?
#
loop_
_entity_poly.entity_id
_entity_poly.type
_entity_poly.pdbx_seq_one_letter_code
_entity_poly.pdbx_strand_id
1 'polypeptide(L)'
;RKYDNGFYNLVGNVWEWCADRFHPTWHAKESEATRINPKGPASGDSRVMKGGSFLCHDSYCNRYRLGARTANSPDSAATNLGFRCARDA
;
A
#
# COMPACT_ATOMS: atom_id res chain seq x y z
N ARG A 1 -14.46 -9.03 -2.55
CA ARG A 1 -14.03 -10.30 -1.90
C ARG A 1 -13.89 -10.09 -0.40
N LYS A 2 -14.48 -10.98 0.41
CA LYS A 2 -14.30 -11.05 1.87
C LYS A 2 -13.13 -11.98 2.22
N TYR A 3 -12.35 -11.63 3.24
CA TYR A 3 -11.31 -12.46 3.84
C TYR A 3 -11.77 -12.95 5.22
N ASP A 4 -11.19 -14.05 5.72
CA ASP A 4 -11.62 -14.72 6.96
C ASP A 4 -11.50 -13.83 8.20
N ASN A 5 -10.56 -12.89 8.18
CA ASN A 5 -10.35 -11.87 9.21
C ASN A 5 -11.30 -10.67 9.11
N GLY A 6 -12.39 -10.78 8.35
CA GLY A 6 -13.44 -9.77 8.25
C GLY A 6 -13.14 -8.60 7.31
N PHE A 7 -11.97 -8.56 6.66
CA PHE A 7 -11.67 -7.53 5.68
C PHE A 7 -12.38 -7.78 4.34
N TYR A 8 -12.70 -6.70 3.65
CA TYR A 8 -13.30 -6.71 2.32
C TYR A 8 -12.44 -5.90 1.37
N ASN A 9 -12.26 -6.42 0.16
CA ASN A 9 -11.61 -5.73 -0.97
C ASN A 9 -10.21 -5.17 -0.64
N LEU A 10 -9.39 -5.91 0.11
CA LEU A 10 -7.96 -5.56 0.30
C LEU A 10 -7.14 -5.58 -1.01
N VAL A 11 -7.71 -6.19 -2.05
CA VAL A 11 -7.11 -6.35 -3.37
C VAL A 11 -8.16 -5.99 -4.41
N GLY A 12 -7.78 -5.18 -5.40
CA GLY A 12 -8.68 -4.63 -6.41
C GLY A 12 -9.58 -3.53 -5.84
N ASN A 13 -10.69 -3.24 -6.53
CA ASN A 13 -11.56 -2.10 -6.24
C ASN A 13 -10.82 -0.76 -6.40
N VAL A 14 -10.21 -0.24 -5.34
CA VAL A 14 -9.40 0.99 -5.41
C VAL A 14 -8.04 0.73 -4.77
N TRP A 15 -7.02 1.43 -5.27
CA TRP A 15 -5.77 1.55 -4.54
C TRP A 15 -6.04 2.15 -3.17
N GLU A 16 -5.26 1.76 -2.16
CA GLU A 16 -5.43 2.26 -0.81
C GLU A 16 -4.12 2.88 -0.31
N TRP A 17 -4.20 4.15 0.12
CA TRP A 17 -3.10 4.85 0.78
C TRP A 17 -2.67 4.17 2.09
N CYS A 18 -1.36 4.21 2.37
CA CYS A 18 -0.78 3.87 3.66
C CYS A 18 0.03 5.06 4.23
N ALA A 19 0.25 5.06 5.54
CA ALA A 19 0.97 6.14 6.22
C ALA A 19 2.46 6.24 5.79
N ASP A 20 3.06 5.10 5.46
CA ASP A 20 4.46 4.96 5.11
C ASP A 20 4.88 5.83 3.92
N ARG A 21 6.08 6.41 4.01
CA ARG A 21 6.80 6.92 2.83
C ARG A 21 7.29 5.75 1.98
N PHE A 22 7.21 5.89 0.66
CA PHE A 22 7.69 4.82 -0.22
C PHE A 22 9.21 4.89 -0.39
N HIS A 23 9.89 3.78 -0.15
CA HIS A 23 11.27 3.58 -0.57
C HIS A 23 11.49 2.15 -1.09
N PRO A 24 12.18 1.94 -2.22
CA PRO A 24 12.27 0.63 -2.86
C PRO A 24 12.97 -0.42 -1.99
N THR A 25 13.99 -0.01 -1.22
CA THR A 25 14.88 -0.95 -0.50
C THR A 25 15.00 -0.69 1.00
N TRP A 26 14.22 0.23 1.59
CA TRP A 26 14.39 0.60 3.01
C TRP A 26 14.15 -0.61 3.94
N HIS A 27 13.18 -1.45 3.57
CA HIS A 27 12.82 -2.66 4.31
C HIS A 27 13.80 -3.84 4.11
N ALA A 28 14.75 -3.73 3.16
CA ALA A 28 15.60 -4.85 2.76
C ALA A 28 16.62 -5.23 3.85
N LYS A 29 17.20 -4.24 4.54
CA LYS A 29 18.13 -4.49 5.64
C LYS A 29 17.35 -4.92 6.88
N GLU A 30 17.76 -6.03 7.48
CA GLU A 30 17.29 -6.50 8.77
C GLU A 30 17.72 -5.52 9.88
N SER A 31 16.77 -4.94 10.59
CA SER A 31 16.99 -4.15 11.81
C SER A 31 15.70 -4.08 12.62
N GLU A 32 15.79 -3.64 13.87
CA GLU A 32 14.59 -3.41 14.70
C GLU A 32 13.61 -2.45 14.01
N ALA A 33 14.12 -1.35 13.45
CA ALA A 33 13.32 -0.35 12.73
C ALA A 33 12.57 -0.92 11.51
N THR A 34 13.06 -2.00 10.89
CA THR A 34 12.44 -2.62 9.71
C THR A 34 11.67 -3.90 10.03
N ARG A 35 11.64 -4.35 11.29
CA ARG A 35 11.02 -5.62 11.71
C ARG A 35 10.03 -5.48 12.87
N ILE A 36 10.17 -4.48 13.74
CA ILE A 36 9.29 -4.25 14.89
C ILE A 36 8.47 -2.98 14.64
N ASN A 37 7.16 -3.13 14.37
CA ASN A 37 6.23 -2.04 14.05
C ASN A 37 6.80 -1.00 13.06
N PRO A 38 7.34 -1.42 11.90
CA PRO A 38 8.02 -0.53 10.97
C PRO A 38 7.08 0.58 10.48
N LYS A 39 7.60 1.81 10.41
CA LYS A 39 6.85 3.01 9.97
C LYS A 39 7.31 3.56 8.61
N GLY A 40 8.20 2.82 7.93
CA GLY A 40 8.88 3.27 6.72
C GLY A 40 10.04 4.24 7.01
N PRO A 41 10.68 4.77 5.96
CA PRO A 41 11.74 5.77 6.10
C PRO A 41 11.19 7.10 6.65
N ALA A 42 12.06 7.86 7.34
CA ALA A 42 11.71 9.16 7.93
C ALA A 42 11.38 10.23 6.87
N SER A 43 11.91 10.10 5.66
CA SER A 43 11.73 11.06 4.56
C SER A 43 11.38 10.36 3.25
N GLY A 44 10.91 11.16 2.28
CA GLY A 44 10.53 10.73 0.95
C GLY A 44 9.35 11.54 0.40
N ASP A 45 9.28 11.65 -0.92
CA ASP A 45 8.31 12.55 -1.56
C ASP A 45 6.95 11.88 -1.80
N SER A 46 6.92 10.54 -1.87
CA SER A 46 5.72 9.76 -2.15
C SER A 46 5.26 8.92 -0.95
N ARG A 47 3.96 8.61 -0.92
CA ARG A 47 3.34 7.70 0.06
C ARG A 47 3.06 6.34 -0.57
N VAL A 48 3.06 5.29 0.23
CA VAL A 48 2.80 3.92 -0.23
C VAL A 48 1.32 3.76 -0.60
N MET A 49 1.07 3.07 -1.71
CA MET A 49 -0.25 2.58 -2.12
C MET A 49 -0.24 1.06 -2.27
N LYS A 50 -1.32 0.40 -1.84
CA LYS A 50 -1.48 -1.06 -1.81
C LYS A 50 -2.82 -1.50 -2.45
N GLY A 51 -2.90 -2.79 -2.80
CA GLY A 51 -4.14 -3.46 -3.18
C GLY A 51 -4.42 -3.55 -4.69
N GLY A 52 -3.95 -2.60 -5.50
CA GLY A 52 -4.39 -2.51 -6.90
C GLY A 52 -5.78 -1.88 -7.01
N SER A 53 -6.35 -1.81 -8.21
CA SER A 53 -7.67 -1.20 -8.44
C SER A 53 -8.48 -1.97 -9.49
N PHE A 54 -9.71 -1.53 -9.75
CA PHE A 54 -10.59 -2.05 -10.79
C PHE A 54 -10.00 -1.94 -12.21
N LEU A 55 -8.95 -1.13 -12.40
CA LEU A 55 -8.24 -1.04 -13.67
C LEU A 55 -7.18 -2.14 -13.83
N CYS A 56 -6.62 -2.68 -12.74
CA CYS A 56 -5.49 -3.60 -12.81
C CYS A 56 -5.83 -4.88 -13.59
N HIS A 57 -4.91 -5.32 -14.45
CA HIS A 57 -5.05 -6.51 -15.30
C HIS A 57 -3.69 -7.15 -15.54
N ASP A 58 -3.65 -8.46 -15.80
CA ASP A 58 -2.40 -9.23 -15.96
C ASP A 58 -1.52 -8.75 -17.09
N SER A 59 -2.12 -8.27 -18.17
CA SER A 59 -1.38 -7.84 -19.36
C SER A 59 -0.49 -6.61 -19.12
N TYR A 60 -0.71 -5.82 -18.06
CA TYR A 60 0.05 -4.58 -17.87
C TYR A 60 0.25 -4.16 -16.40
N CYS A 61 -0.61 -4.59 -15.48
CA CYS A 61 -0.54 -4.21 -14.08
C CYS A 61 -0.97 -5.37 -13.17
N ASN A 62 -0.07 -6.32 -12.97
CA ASN A 62 -0.21 -7.40 -11.99
C ASN A 62 0.13 -6.90 -10.56
N ARG A 63 -0.52 -5.83 -10.12
CA ARG A 63 -0.33 -5.23 -8.77
C ARG A 63 -1.51 -5.47 -7.82
N TYR A 64 -2.43 -6.33 -8.21
CA TYR A 64 -3.45 -6.89 -7.33
C TYR A 64 -2.92 -8.10 -6.51
N ARG A 65 -1.60 -8.31 -6.44
CA ARG A 65 -0.97 -9.28 -5.52
C ARG A 65 -0.76 -8.65 -4.14
N LEU A 66 -0.92 -9.42 -3.06
CA LEU A 66 -0.76 -8.93 -1.69
C LEU A 66 0.62 -8.28 -1.42
N GLY A 67 1.69 -8.85 -1.99
CA GLY A 67 3.04 -8.31 -1.87
C GLY A 67 3.32 -7.08 -2.76
N ALA A 68 2.45 -6.77 -3.72
CA ALA A 68 2.66 -5.63 -4.63
C ALA A 68 2.50 -4.30 -3.89
N ARG A 69 3.28 -3.31 -4.30
CA ARG A 69 3.28 -1.95 -3.76
C ARG A 69 3.61 -0.96 -4.87
N THR A 70 3.05 0.22 -4.78
CA THR A 70 3.42 1.37 -5.62
C THR A 70 3.33 2.63 -4.77
N ALA A 71 3.48 3.79 -5.37
CA ALA A 71 3.50 5.06 -4.67
C ALA A 71 2.94 6.18 -5.53
N ASN A 72 2.51 7.25 -4.88
CA ASN A 72 2.19 8.51 -5.55
C ASN A 72 2.49 9.69 -4.61
N SER A 73 2.53 10.90 -5.16
CA SER A 73 2.69 12.11 -4.36
C SER A 73 1.47 12.30 -3.44
N PRO A 74 1.64 12.80 -2.20
CA PRO A 74 0.56 12.85 -1.21
C PRO A 74 -0.58 13.81 -1.58
N ASP A 75 -0.34 14.73 -2.50
CA ASP A 75 -1.29 15.69 -3.06
C ASP A 75 -2.01 15.18 -4.32
N SER A 76 -1.60 14.02 -4.86
CA SER A 76 -2.24 13.42 -6.01
C SER A 76 -3.56 12.72 -5.65
N ALA A 77 -4.53 12.81 -6.56
CA ALA A 77 -5.78 12.07 -6.51
C ALA A 77 -6.07 11.40 -7.85
N ALA A 78 -6.80 10.28 -7.82
CA ALA A 78 -7.22 9.55 -9.01
C ALA A 78 -8.56 8.85 -8.76
N THR A 79 -9.31 8.57 -9.82
CA THR A 79 -10.63 7.91 -9.75
C THR A 79 -10.58 6.48 -9.23
N ASN A 80 -9.40 5.88 -9.15
CA ASN A 80 -9.15 4.52 -8.72
C ASN A 80 -8.32 4.44 -7.43
N LEU A 81 -8.24 5.53 -6.67
CA LEU A 81 -7.45 5.66 -5.45
C LEU A 81 -8.31 6.17 -4.29
N GLY A 82 -8.33 5.41 -3.19
CA GLY A 82 -8.98 5.72 -1.94
C GLY A 82 -8.10 5.36 -0.74
N PHE A 83 -8.73 5.07 0.40
CA PHE A 83 -8.04 4.66 1.62
C PHE A 83 -9.00 3.91 2.56
N ARG A 84 -8.43 3.24 3.56
CA ARG A 84 -9.14 2.76 4.75
C ARG A 84 -8.39 3.19 5.99
N CYS A 85 -9.12 3.37 7.10
CA CYS A 85 -8.53 3.80 8.36
C CYS A 85 -8.08 2.61 9.22
N ALA A 86 -7.14 2.88 10.10
CA ALA A 86 -6.76 2.03 11.21
C ALA A 86 -6.67 2.89 12.48
N ARG A 87 -6.74 2.24 13.65
CA ARG A 87 -6.52 2.86 14.95
C ARG A 87 -5.78 1.88 15.84
N ASP A 88 -5.07 2.42 16.82
CA ASP A 88 -4.54 1.62 17.92
C ASP A 88 -5.70 1.03 18.75
N ALA A 89 -5.41 -0.04 19.49
CA ALA A 89 -6.39 -0.78 20.29
C ALA A 89 -6.89 0.02 21.50
#